data_AF-A0A7J4TV91-F1
#
_entry.id   AF-A0A7J4TV91-F1
#
_cell.length_a   1.000
_cell.length_b   1.000
_cell.length_c   1.000
_cell.angle_alpha   90.00
_cell.angle_beta   90.00
_cell.angle_gamma   90.00
#
_symmetry.space_group_name_H-M   'P 1'
#
loop_
_entity.id
_entity.type
_entity.pdbx_description
1 polymer ?
#
loop_
_entity_poly.entity_id
_entity_poly.type
_entity_poly.pdbx_seq_one_letter_code
_entity_poly.pdbx_strand_id
1 'polypeptide(L)'
;MYILGISCYYHDASAALLKDGVVVAAAEEERFTRKKHDTSFPLNAITYCLKSQRITMGQVDAVGFYEKPFLKFERLLGQHVQMFPKSLKTFVSAMPSWIHEKLHIRKSIKKLGYEGEVYFIEHHLAHAAASFLVSPFKKAAILTADGVGEWSTTTWGIGNEKEIQLLGEIRFPHSLGLLYSTITAYLGFTVNNAEYKVMG
;
A
#
# COMPACT_ATOMS: atom_id res chain seq x y z
N MET A 1 15.47 -6.35 -16.91
CA MET A 1 14.09 -5.89 -16.66
C MET A 1 14.05 -5.11 -15.36
N TYR A 2 13.60 -3.86 -15.40
CA TYR A 2 13.39 -2.99 -14.25
C TYR A 2 11.90 -2.81 -13.94
N ILE A 3 11.51 -3.09 -12.70
CA ILE A 3 10.13 -2.91 -12.22
C ILE A 3 10.14 -1.96 -11.04
N LEU A 4 9.33 -0.90 -11.11
CA LEU A 4 9.18 0.08 -10.03
C LEU A 4 7.88 -0.16 -9.27
N GLY A 5 7.97 -0.52 -7.99
CA GLY A 5 6.84 -0.55 -7.06
C GLY A 5 6.65 0.81 -6.38
N ILE A 6 5.41 1.26 -6.25
CA ILE A 6 5.02 2.53 -5.63
C ILE A 6 3.91 2.29 -4.60
N SER A 7 4.08 2.86 -3.40
CA SER A 7 3.05 3.00 -2.37
C SER A 7 2.90 4.47 -1.97
N CYS A 8 1.66 4.97 -1.89
CA CYS A 8 1.37 6.35 -1.48
C CYS A 8 -0.12 6.63 -1.20
N TYR A 9 -0.40 7.87 -0.78
CA TYR A 9 -1.74 8.43 -0.53
C TYR A 9 -2.54 7.78 0.61
N TYR A 10 -1.88 7.06 1.52
CA TYR A 10 -2.50 6.60 2.76
C TYR A 10 -1.61 6.86 3.97
N HIS A 11 -0.54 6.08 4.11
CA HIS A 11 0.60 6.28 5.00
C HIS A 11 1.82 5.61 4.35
N ASP A 12 3.01 5.95 4.85
CA ASP A 12 4.28 5.31 4.47
C ASP A 12 4.53 5.28 2.96
N ALA A 13 4.43 6.46 2.33
CA ALA A 13 4.75 6.61 0.92
C ALA A 13 6.18 6.14 0.66
N SER A 14 6.36 5.31 -0.36
CA SER A 14 7.61 4.60 -0.61
C SER A 14 7.73 4.14 -2.06
N ALA A 15 8.96 3.81 -2.45
CA ALA A 15 9.27 3.20 -3.74
C ALA A 15 10.28 2.08 -3.58
N ALA A 16 10.13 1.04 -4.40
CA ALA A 16 11.07 -0.07 -4.50
C ALA A 16 11.36 -0.38 -5.97
N LEU A 17 12.63 -0.58 -6.31
CA LEU A 17 13.08 -0.91 -7.66
C LEU A 17 13.62 -2.34 -7.67
N LEU A 18 13.07 -3.15 -8.56
CA LEU A 18 13.55 -4.49 -8.84
C LEU A 18 14.32 -4.49 -10.16
N LYS A 19 15.39 -5.27 -10.21
CA LYS A 19 16.13 -5.61 -11.42
C LYS A 19 16.16 -7.13 -11.55
N ASP A 20 15.54 -7.66 -12.61
CA ASP A 20 15.52 -9.09 -12.93
C ASP A 20 15.06 -9.96 -11.74
N GLY A 21 14.05 -9.48 -11.00
CA GLY A 21 13.46 -10.16 -9.84
C GLY A 21 14.17 -9.90 -8.52
N VAL A 22 15.26 -9.13 -8.49
CA VAL A 22 16.01 -8.79 -7.28
C VAL A 22 15.72 -7.35 -6.86
N VAL A 23 15.43 -7.11 -5.59
CA VAL A 23 15.29 -5.76 -5.04
C VAL A 23 16.66 -5.09 -5.02
N VAL A 24 16.83 -4.03 -5.81
CA VAL A 24 18.12 -3.30 -5.93
C VAL A 24 18.11 -1.95 -5.22
N ALA A 25 16.93 -1.40 -4.93
CA ALA A 25 16.76 -0.23 -4.08
C ALA A 25 15.35 -0.21 -3.49
N ALA A 26 15.21 0.29 -2.26
CA ALA A 26 13.92 0.61 -1.65
C ALA A 26 14.11 1.77 -0.68
N ALA A 27 13.16 2.70 -0.65
CA ALA A 27 13.20 3.81 0.28
C ALA A 27 11.79 4.32 0.61
N GLU A 28 11.64 4.80 1.84
CA GLU A 28 10.47 5.52 2.31
C GLU A 28 10.66 7.03 2.10
N GLU A 29 9.59 7.71 1.69
CA GLU A 29 9.58 9.14 1.40
C GLU A 29 9.90 9.98 2.65
N GLU A 30 9.43 9.53 3.82
CA GLU A 30 9.67 10.21 5.10
C GLU A 30 11.16 10.38 5.44
N ARG A 31 12.03 9.51 4.91
CA ARG A 31 13.47 9.61 5.11
C ARG A 31 14.04 10.86 4.45
N PHE A 32 13.45 11.31 3.34
CA PHE A 32 13.84 12.50 2.60
C PHE A 32 13.07 13.75 3.05
N THR A 33 11.74 13.65 3.21
CA THR A 33 10.89 14.81 3.53
C THR A 33 10.93 15.18 5.00
N ARG A 34 11.39 14.26 5.86
CA ARG A 34 11.40 14.39 7.33
C ARG A 34 10.00 14.57 7.94
N LYS A 35 8.96 14.28 7.16
CA LYS A 35 7.56 14.22 7.61
C LYS A 35 7.25 12.77 7.93
N LYS A 36 7.10 12.45 9.21
CA LYS A 36 6.78 11.10 9.65
C LYS A 36 5.46 10.63 9.03
N HIS A 37 5.43 9.39 8.52
CA HIS A 37 4.34 8.77 7.79
C HIS A 37 3.88 9.58 6.59
N ASP A 38 4.83 10.16 5.83
CA ASP A 38 4.50 10.98 4.67
C ASP A 38 3.56 10.21 3.73
N THR A 39 2.42 10.83 3.41
CA THR A 39 1.39 10.24 2.57
C THR A 39 1.49 10.70 1.12
N SER A 40 2.37 11.65 0.82
CA SER A 40 2.46 12.30 -0.48
C SER A 40 2.98 11.34 -1.57
N PHE A 41 2.99 11.81 -2.81
CA PHE A 41 3.57 11.03 -3.90
C PHE A 41 5.10 10.91 -3.70
N PRO A 42 5.70 9.70 -3.77
CA PRO A 42 7.04 9.42 -3.25
C PRO A 42 8.13 9.81 -4.24
N LEU A 43 8.19 11.10 -4.61
CA LEU A 43 9.07 11.60 -5.66
C LEU A 43 10.54 11.43 -5.28
N ASN A 44 10.91 11.66 -4.02
CA ASN A 44 12.29 11.54 -3.59
C ASN A 44 12.73 10.07 -3.54
N ALA A 45 11.88 9.18 -3.03
CA ALA A 45 12.15 7.74 -3.00
C ALA A 45 12.28 7.15 -4.41
N ILE A 46 11.39 7.53 -5.35
CA ILE A 46 11.50 7.11 -6.76
C ILE A 46 12.82 7.62 -7.36
N THR A 47 13.11 8.91 -7.17
CA THR A 47 14.34 9.53 -7.68
C THR A 47 15.59 8.83 -7.13
N TYR A 48 15.60 8.52 -5.84
CA TYR A 48 16.68 7.77 -5.21
C TYR A 48 16.86 6.39 -5.84
N CYS A 49 15.77 5.62 -6.00
CA CYS A 49 15.81 4.29 -6.59
C CYS A 49 16.40 4.32 -8.00
N LEU A 50 15.92 5.21 -8.87
CA LEU A 50 16.42 5.36 -10.24
C LEU A 50 17.89 5.78 -10.28
N LYS A 51 18.28 6.78 -9.48
CA LYS A 51 19.67 7.26 -9.40
C LYS A 51 20.63 6.19 -8.89
N SER A 52 20.22 5.36 -7.94
CA SER A 52 21.06 4.28 -7.39
C SER A 52 21.51 3.28 -8.47
N GLN A 53 20.66 3.06 -9.48
CA GLN A 53 20.93 2.17 -10.61
C GLN A 53 21.40 2.92 -11.87
N ARG A 54 21.55 4.25 -11.79
CA ARG A 54 21.92 5.12 -12.91
C ARG A 54 21.00 4.95 -14.12
N ILE A 55 19.71 4.76 -13.88
CA ILE A 55 18.69 4.65 -14.92
C ILE A 55 17.74 5.83 -14.88
N THR A 56 17.01 6.03 -15.97
CA THR A 56 15.91 7.00 -16.07
C THR A 56 14.56 6.29 -16.03
N MET A 57 13.48 7.04 -15.86
CA MET A 57 12.12 6.49 -15.89
C MET A 57 11.79 5.78 -17.21
N GLY A 58 12.39 6.22 -18.32
CA GLY A 58 12.20 5.59 -19.65
C GLY A 58 12.83 4.20 -19.78
N GLN A 59 13.63 3.76 -18.81
CA GLN A 59 14.23 2.41 -18.76
C GLN A 59 13.49 1.47 -17.79
N VAL A 60 12.42 1.96 -17.15
CA VAL A 60 11.54 1.12 -16.32
C VAL A 60 10.59 0.39 -17.27
N ASP A 61 10.51 -0.94 -17.14
CA ASP A 61 9.65 -1.76 -18.00
C ASP A 61 8.19 -1.75 -17.49
N ALA A 62 8.00 -1.83 -16.17
CA ALA A 62 6.68 -1.90 -15.54
C ALA A 62 6.63 -1.08 -14.24
N VAL A 63 5.47 -0.50 -13.94
CA VAL A 63 5.19 0.12 -12.63
C VAL A 63 4.08 -0.65 -11.92
N GLY A 64 4.32 -1.06 -10.68
CA GLY A 64 3.34 -1.70 -9.80
C GLY A 64 2.84 -0.73 -8.73
N PHE A 65 1.52 -0.62 -8.56
CA PHE A 65 0.87 0.09 -7.47
C PHE A 65 0.24 -0.91 -6.50
N TYR A 66 0.45 -0.68 -5.21
CA TYR A 66 0.20 -1.64 -4.13
C TYR A 66 -1.26 -2.04 -3.91
N GLU A 67 -2.24 -1.27 -4.40
CA GLU A 67 -3.67 -1.54 -4.20
C GLU A 67 -4.49 -1.28 -5.45
N LYS A 68 -5.76 -1.69 -5.45
CA LYS A 68 -6.76 -1.33 -6.48
C LYS A 68 -7.63 -0.15 -6.03
N PRO A 69 -7.39 1.10 -6.50
CA PRO A 69 -8.06 2.30 -6.00
C PRO A 69 -9.58 2.26 -6.09
N PHE A 70 -10.13 1.69 -7.17
CA PHE A 70 -11.58 1.65 -7.38
C PHE A 70 -12.30 0.74 -6.39
N LEU A 71 -11.73 -0.43 -6.07
CA LEU A 71 -12.33 -1.36 -5.10
C LEU A 71 -12.29 -0.78 -3.68
N LYS A 72 -11.18 -0.11 -3.32
CA LYS A 72 -11.08 0.59 -2.04
C LYS A 72 -12.06 1.76 -1.95
N PHE A 73 -12.24 2.51 -3.06
CA PHE A 73 -13.21 3.59 -3.14
C PHE A 73 -14.65 3.09 -3.00
N GLU A 74 -14.99 1.98 -3.68
CA GLU A 74 -16.29 1.31 -3.55
C GLU A 74 -16.60 0.95 -2.10
N ARG A 75 -15.66 0.34 -1.38
CA ARG A 75 -15.83 0.04 0.06
C ARG A 75 -16.14 1.30 0.86
N LEU A 76 -15.39 2.37 0.65
CA LEU A 76 -15.59 3.62 1.39
C LEU A 76 -16.96 4.22 1.11
N LEU A 77 -17.42 4.22 -0.14
CA LEU A 77 -18.77 4.66 -0.48
C LEU A 77 -19.83 3.81 0.24
N GLY A 78 -19.69 2.48 0.23
CA GLY A 78 -20.59 1.58 0.93
C GLY A 78 -20.69 1.90 2.43
N GLN A 79 -19.55 2.15 3.09
CA GLN A 79 -19.51 2.55 4.50
C GLN A 79 -20.22 3.89 4.73
N HIS A 80 -19.98 4.89 3.87
CA HIS A 80 -20.63 6.19 4.00
C HIS A 80 -22.14 6.10 3.84
N VAL A 81 -22.63 5.31 2.88
CA VAL A 81 -24.07 5.08 2.67
C VAL A 81 -24.70 4.39 3.88
N GLN A 82 -24.08 3.32 4.38
CA GLN A 82 -24.60 2.59 5.55
C GLN A 82 -24.68 3.45 6.82
N MET A 83 -23.73 4.37 7.00
CA MET A 83 -23.63 5.23 8.18
C MET A 83 -24.29 6.60 7.98
N PHE A 84 -24.97 6.82 6.85
CA PHE A 84 -25.68 8.07 6.60
C PHE A 84 -26.85 8.23 7.61
N PRO A 85 -27.08 9.44 8.16
CA PRO A 85 -26.43 10.73 7.86
C PRO A 85 -25.17 11.04 8.68
N LYS A 86 -24.81 10.21 9.68
CA LYS A 86 -23.70 10.48 10.60
C LYS A 86 -22.34 10.57 9.90
N SER A 87 -22.19 9.90 8.76
CA SER A 87 -20.97 9.87 7.95
C SER A 87 -20.75 11.09 7.04
N LEU A 88 -21.71 12.02 6.94
CA LEU A 88 -21.69 13.12 5.97
C LEU A 88 -20.45 14.01 6.12
N LYS A 89 -20.09 14.37 7.36
CA LYS A 89 -18.92 15.21 7.62
C LYS A 89 -17.62 14.54 7.15
N THR A 90 -17.45 13.25 7.49
CA THR A 90 -16.27 12.47 7.08
C THR A 90 -16.21 12.25 5.58
N PHE A 91 -17.36 12.06 4.92
CA PHE A 91 -17.46 11.91 3.48
C PHE A 91 -16.95 13.19 2.79
N VAL A 92 -17.53 14.35 3.13
CA VAL A 92 -17.17 15.64 2.53
C VAL A 92 -15.68 15.94 2.70
N SER A 93 -15.09 15.61 3.86
CA SER A 93 -13.65 15.80 4.07
C SER A 93 -12.77 14.83 3.29
N ALA A 94 -13.22 13.58 3.04
CA ALA A 94 -12.39 12.55 2.42
C ALA A 94 -12.44 12.59 0.88
N MET A 95 -13.59 12.94 0.30
CA MET A 95 -13.83 12.88 -1.15
C MET A 95 -12.85 13.66 -2.04
N PRO A 96 -12.43 14.89 -1.70
CA PRO A 96 -11.49 15.63 -2.53
C PRO A 96 -10.18 14.86 -2.77
N SER A 97 -9.61 14.23 -1.74
CA SER A 97 -8.35 13.46 -1.87
C SER A 97 -8.50 12.26 -2.82
N TRP A 98 -9.64 11.57 -2.77
CA TRP A 98 -9.93 10.43 -3.64
C TRP A 98 -10.07 10.86 -5.10
N ILE A 99 -10.86 11.91 -5.34
CA ILE A 99 -11.15 12.40 -6.68
C ILE A 99 -9.91 13.01 -7.32
N HIS A 100 -9.11 13.79 -6.59
CA HIS A 100 -7.98 14.51 -7.18
C HIS A 100 -6.70 13.68 -7.26
N GLU A 101 -6.45 12.77 -6.31
CA GLU A 101 -5.15 12.10 -6.19
C GLU A 101 -5.27 10.57 -6.36
N LYS A 102 -5.99 9.90 -5.45
CA LYS A 102 -5.92 8.43 -5.32
C LYS A 102 -6.42 7.68 -6.55
N LEU A 103 -7.50 8.16 -7.18
CA LEU A 103 -8.02 7.57 -8.42
C LEU A 103 -7.16 7.90 -9.65
N HIS A 104 -6.24 8.86 -9.54
CA HIS A 104 -5.49 9.43 -10.65
C HIS A 104 -3.99 9.10 -10.61
N ILE A 105 -3.58 8.07 -9.85
CA ILE A 105 -2.17 7.66 -9.75
C ILE A 105 -1.50 7.42 -11.11
N ARG A 106 -2.23 6.89 -12.11
CA ARG A 106 -1.72 6.76 -13.49
C ARG A 106 -1.25 8.10 -14.05
N LYS A 107 -1.99 9.20 -13.80
CA LYS A 107 -1.60 10.55 -14.25
C LYS A 107 -0.36 11.03 -13.53
N SER A 108 -0.23 10.77 -12.22
CA SER A 108 0.97 11.12 -11.44
C SER A 108 2.21 10.38 -11.96
N ILE A 109 2.08 9.09 -12.28
CA ILE A 109 3.16 8.29 -12.85
C ILE A 109 3.54 8.78 -14.26
N LYS A 110 2.55 9.09 -15.12
CA LYS A 110 2.82 9.67 -16.46
C LYS A 110 3.57 10.99 -16.39
N LYS A 111 3.33 11.83 -15.38
CA LYS A 111 4.08 13.09 -15.19
C LYS A 111 5.57 12.87 -14.90
N LEU A 112 5.99 11.65 -14.54
CA LEU A 112 7.41 11.28 -14.42
C LEU A 112 8.05 10.91 -15.76
N GLY A 113 7.31 10.98 -16.88
CA GLY A 113 7.77 10.56 -18.20
C GLY A 113 7.69 9.04 -18.41
N TYR A 114 6.83 8.35 -17.66
CA TYR A 114 6.56 6.93 -17.88
C TYR A 114 5.37 6.73 -18.82
N GLU A 115 5.61 6.04 -19.94
CA GLU A 115 4.59 5.76 -20.95
C GLU A 115 4.14 4.29 -20.96
N GLY A 116 4.73 3.43 -20.12
CA GLY A 116 4.41 2.01 -20.05
C GLY A 116 3.15 1.69 -19.23
N GLU A 117 2.92 0.39 -19.02
CA GLU A 117 1.77 -0.10 -18.29
C GLU A 117 1.93 0.00 -16.77
N VAL A 118 0.85 0.43 -16.12
CA VAL A 118 0.75 0.51 -14.66
C VAL A 118 -0.15 -0.63 -14.17
N TYR A 119 0.44 -1.53 -13.39
CA TYR A 119 -0.22 -2.67 -12.78
C TYR A 119 -0.75 -2.32 -11.40
N PHE A 120 -2.00 -2.70 -11.13
CA PHE A 120 -2.66 -2.49 -9.85
C PHE A 120 -2.82 -3.85 -9.18
N ILE A 121 -2.12 -4.03 -8.07
CA ILE A 121 -2.06 -5.29 -7.32
C ILE A 121 -3.07 -5.20 -6.17
N GLU A 122 -3.59 -6.33 -5.71
CA GLU A 122 -4.42 -6.34 -4.49
C GLU A 122 -3.54 -6.09 -3.26
N HIS A 123 -4.00 -5.24 -2.34
CA HIS A 123 -3.22 -4.79 -1.18
C HIS A 123 -2.63 -5.93 -0.36
N HIS A 124 -3.45 -6.92 -0.01
CA HIS A 124 -2.96 -8.08 0.74
C HIS A 124 -2.10 -9.04 -0.07
N LEU A 125 -2.27 -9.08 -1.40
CA LEU A 125 -1.38 -9.82 -2.28
C LEU A 125 -0.01 -9.14 -2.35
N ALA A 126 0.03 -7.80 -2.36
CA ALA A 126 1.27 -7.04 -2.29
C ALA A 126 2.02 -7.32 -0.97
N HIS A 127 1.32 -7.32 0.17
CA HIS A 127 1.89 -7.73 1.46
C HIS A 127 2.40 -9.17 1.46
N ALA A 128 1.60 -10.12 0.95
CA ALA A 128 1.99 -11.51 0.83
C ALA A 128 3.25 -11.68 -0.03
N ALA A 129 3.33 -10.99 -1.17
CA ALA A 129 4.47 -11.01 -2.07
C ALA A 129 5.73 -10.40 -1.43
N ALA A 130 5.58 -9.27 -0.74
CA ALA A 130 6.67 -8.60 -0.03
C ALA A 130 7.26 -9.41 1.13
N SER A 131 6.52 -10.41 1.64
CA SER A 131 7.02 -11.36 2.64
C SER A 131 7.56 -12.64 2.00
N PHE A 132 6.75 -13.31 1.18
CA PHE A 132 7.07 -14.64 0.66
C PHE A 132 8.19 -14.63 -0.39
N LEU A 133 8.12 -13.74 -1.39
CA LEU A 133 9.06 -13.77 -2.53
C LEU A 133 10.48 -13.32 -2.16
N VAL A 134 10.64 -12.65 -1.03
CA VAL A 134 11.96 -12.26 -0.48
C VAL A 134 12.44 -13.19 0.62
N SER A 135 11.61 -14.15 1.03
CA SER A 135 11.97 -15.15 2.04
C SER A 135 12.87 -16.24 1.44
N PRO A 136 13.65 -16.98 2.26
CA PRO A 136 14.45 -18.11 1.77
C PRO A 136 13.60 -19.36 1.45
N PHE A 137 12.29 -19.32 1.70
CA PHE A 137 11.44 -20.50 1.62
C PHE A 137 10.88 -20.69 0.21
N LYS A 138 11.08 -21.88 -0.36
CA LYS A 138 10.43 -22.26 -1.62
C LYS A 138 8.94 -22.53 -1.45
N LYS A 139 8.48 -22.94 -0.27
CA LYS A 139 7.07 -23.20 0.01
C LYS A 139 6.76 -22.82 1.45
N ALA A 140 5.72 -22.04 1.66
CA ALA A 140 5.34 -21.56 2.98
C ALA A 140 3.83 -21.28 3.06
N ALA A 141 3.27 -21.42 4.26
CA ALA A 141 1.98 -20.79 4.57
C ALA A 141 2.22 -19.28 4.71
N ILE A 142 1.28 -18.48 4.20
CA ILE A 142 1.31 -17.02 4.26
C ILE A 142 0.13 -16.57 5.11
N LEU A 143 0.37 -15.64 6.04
CA LEU A 143 -0.65 -14.96 6.81
C LEU A 143 -0.35 -13.45 6.75
N THR A 144 -1.33 -12.69 6.29
CA THR A 144 -1.29 -11.23 6.34
C THR A 144 -2.39 -10.76 7.29
N ALA A 145 -2.04 -10.00 8.33
CA ALA A 145 -2.98 -9.38 9.25
C ALA A 145 -2.75 -7.86 9.25
N ASP A 146 -3.76 -7.10 8.85
CA ASP A 146 -3.66 -5.66 8.62
C ASP A 146 -4.90 -4.93 9.19
N GLY A 147 -4.87 -3.59 9.19
CA GLY A 147 -6.03 -2.76 9.49
C GLY A 147 -7.16 -2.99 8.49
N VAL A 148 -6.99 -2.55 7.24
CA VAL A 148 -7.93 -2.79 6.14
C VAL A 148 -7.28 -2.50 4.78
N GLY A 149 -7.43 -3.43 3.84
CA GLY A 149 -7.07 -3.24 2.43
C GLY A 149 -8.23 -2.67 1.61
N GLU A 150 -8.47 -3.23 0.43
CA GLU A 150 -9.66 -2.94 -0.37
C GLU A 150 -10.92 -3.42 0.34
N TRP A 151 -10.92 -4.65 0.84
CA TRP A 151 -12.02 -5.23 1.64
C TRP A 151 -11.53 -6.17 2.72
N SER A 152 -10.48 -6.93 2.46
CA SER A 152 -9.92 -7.82 3.47
C SER A 152 -9.27 -7.03 4.60
N THR A 153 -9.05 -7.73 5.70
CA THR A 153 -8.36 -7.27 6.91
C THR A 153 -7.37 -8.33 7.39
N THR A 154 -7.60 -9.58 7.02
CA THR A 154 -6.67 -10.68 7.19
C THR A 154 -6.81 -11.63 6.01
N THR A 155 -5.70 -12.14 5.48
CA THR A 155 -5.70 -13.15 4.42
C THR A 155 -4.74 -14.27 4.78
N TRP A 156 -5.03 -15.48 4.32
CA TRP A 156 -4.11 -16.61 4.43
C TRP A 156 -4.03 -17.38 3.13
N GLY A 157 -2.88 -18.01 2.89
CA GLY A 157 -2.62 -18.67 1.63
C GLY A 157 -1.39 -19.56 1.66
N ILE A 158 -1.00 -20.03 0.48
CA ILE A 158 0.19 -20.83 0.27
C ILE A 158 1.04 -20.13 -0.79
N GLY A 159 2.31 -19.92 -0.45
CA GLY A 159 3.35 -19.60 -1.42
C GLY A 159 4.04 -20.88 -1.89
N ASN A 160 4.25 -20.99 -3.20
CA ASN A 160 5.02 -22.07 -3.83
C ASN A 160 5.88 -21.52 -4.97
N GLU A 161 7.20 -21.56 -4.78
CA GLU A 161 8.21 -20.92 -5.59
C GLU A 161 7.94 -19.43 -5.84
N LYS A 162 7.32 -19.10 -6.98
CA LYS A 162 6.96 -17.73 -7.37
C LYS A 162 5.46 -17.47 -7.32
N GLU A 163 4.67 -18.51 -7.07
CA GLU A 163 3.23 -18.44 -7.05
C GLU A 163 2.73 -18.18 -5.63
N ILE A 164 1.72 -17.33 -5.53
CA ILE A 164 1.01 -17.04 -4.29
C ILE A 164 -0.46 -17.30 -4.55
N GLN A 165 -1.04 -18.20 -3.77
CA GLN A 165 -2.46 -18.49 -3.78
C GLN A 165 -3.07 -18.11 -2.43
N LEU A 166 -3.91 -17.07 -2.42
CA LEU A 166 -4.74 -16.75 -1.27
C LEU A 166 -5.90 -17.75 -1.21
N LEU A 167 -6.09 -18.40 -0.06
CA LEU A 167 -7.08 -19.45 0.16
C LEU A 167 -8.31 -18.94 0.93
N GLY A 168 -8.16 -17.85 1.68
CA GLY A 168 -9.25 -17.27 2.41
C GLY A 168 -8.91 -15.91 2.98
N GLU A 169 -9.96 -15.22 3.41
CA GLU A 169 -9.87 -13.89 3.98
C GLU A 169 -10.90 -13.67 5.09
N ILE A 170 -10.57 -12.77 6.01
CA ILE A 170 -11.53 -12.05 6.83
C ILE A 170 -11.71 -10.68 6.19
N ARG A 171 -12.97 -10.25 6.08
CA ARG A 171 -13.33 -8.96 5.49
C ARG A 171 -13.73 -7.97 6.56
N PHE A 172 -13.52 -6.69 6.23
CA PHE A 172 -14.11 -5.57 6.95
C PHE A 172 -15.62 -5.81 7.18
N PRO A 173 -16.17 -5.56 8.38
CA PRO A 173 -15.61 -4.74 9.47
C PRO A 173 -14.76 -5.49 10.50
N HIS A 174 -14.59 -6.81 10.39
CA HIS A 174 -13.85 -7.58 11.37
C HIS A 174 -12.34 -7.44 11.12
N SER A 175 -11.61 -6.79 12.03
CA SER A 175 -10.16 -6.56 11.88
C SER A 175 -9.47 -6.57 13.24
N LEU A 176 -8.43 -7.42 13.36
CA LEU A 176 -7.54 -7.39 14.52
C LEU A 176 -6.73 -6.09 14.57
N GLY A 177 -6.31 -5.58 13.41
CA GLY A 177 -5.60 -4.30 13.31
C GLY A 177 -6.47 -3.14 13.81
N LEU A 178 -7.72 -3.04 13.36
CA LEU A 178 -8.62 -1.97 13.81
C LEU A 178 -9.03 -2.13 15.28
N LEU A 179 -9.16 -3.36 15.79
CA LEU A 179 -9.36 -3.60 17.22
C LEU A 179 -8.18 -3.05 18.03
N TYR A 180 -6.95 -3.36 17.61
CA TYR A 180 -5.73 -2.91 18.26
C TYR A 180 -5.55 -1.38 18.17
N SER A 181 -5.87 -0.78 17.02
CA SER A 181 -5.91 0.68 16.87
C SER A 181 -6.97 1.34 17.75
N THR A 182 -8.12 0.68 17.98
CA THR A 182 -9.16 1.18 18.89
C THR A 182 -8.66 1.20 20.34
N ILE A 183 -7.96 0.15 20.78
CA ILE A 183 -7.31 0.11 22.10
C ILE A 183 -6.24 1.21 22.20
N THR A 184 -5.44 1.38 21.14
CA THR A 184 -4.43 2.44 21.06
C THR A 184 -5.06 3.83 21.26
N ALA A 185 -6.15 4.12 20.56
CA ALA A 185 -6.90 5.36 20.74
C ALA A 185 -7.47 5.50 22.16
N TYR A 186 -8.04 4.43 22.71
CA TYR A 186 -8.62 4.41 24.06
C TYR A 186 -7.60 4.77 25.14
N LEU A 187 -6.36 4.31 24.99
CA LEU A 187 -5.26 4.61 25.89
C LEU A 187 -4.66 6.03 25.69
N GLY A 188 -5.25 6.84 24.80
CA GLY A 188 -4.82 8.21 24.52
C GLY A 188 -3.65 8.32 23.53
N PHE A 189 -3.29 7.21 22.85
CA PHE A 189 -2.22 7.19 21.87
C PHE A 189 -2.73 7.48 20.44
N THR A 190 -1.82 7.93 19.58
CA THR A 190 -2.11 8.23 18.18
C THR A 190 -2.21 6.96 17.34
N VAL A 191 -3.37 6.73 16.72
CA VAL A 191 -3.62 5.60 15.78
C VAL A 191 -2.72 5.69 14.53
N ASN A 192 -2.36 4.53 13.96
CA ASN A 192 -1.42 4.34 12.86
C ASN A 192 -0.04 4.92 13.12
N ASN A 193 0.40 4.93 14.38
CA ASN A 193 1.67 5.48 14.80
C ASN A 193 2.15 4.85 16.10
N ALA A 194 1.29 4.81 17.12
CA ALA A 194 1.67 4.44 18.48
C ALA A 194 1.26 3.02 18.88
N GLU A 195 0.76 2.21 17.95
CA GLU A 195 0.46 0.79 18.15
C GLU A 195 1.66 0.03 18.75
N TYR A 196 2.88 0.33 18.28
CA TYR A 196 4.10 -0.28 18.80
C TYR A 196 4.36 0.09 20.27
N LYS A 197 3.92 1.27 20.74
CA LYS A 197 4.06 1.69 22.14
C LYS A 197 3.10 0.95 23.06
N VAL A 198 1.95 0.55 22.53
CA VAL A 198 0.93 -0.20 23.28
C VAL A 198 1.35 -1.67 23.47
N MET A 199 2.21 -2.17 22.59
CA MET A 199 2.70 -3.55 22.66
C MET A 199 3.59 -3.79 23.89
N GLY A 200 4.36 -2.77 24.30
CA GLY A 200 5.36 -2.84 25.37
C GLY A 200 6.76 -2.52 24.88
#